data_AF-A0A6G2QJV6-F1
#
_entry.id   AF-A0A6G2QJV6-F1
#
_cell.length_a   1.000
_cell.length_b   1.000
_cell.length_c   1.000
_cell.angle_alpha   90.00
_cell.angle_beta   90.00
_cell.angle_gamma   90.00
#
_symmetry.space_group_name_H-M   'P 1'
#
loop_
_entity.id
_entity.type
_entity.pdbx_description
1 polymer ?
#
loop_
_entity_poly.entity_id
_entity_poly.type
_entity_poly.pdbx_seq_one_letter_code
_entity_poly.pdbx_strand_id
1 'polypeptide(L)'
;RRRGADPNALTDAAERHAWLHAAAACVHLWWANRQRSLYGGEPGASGWLRAVLSFLLDRAAGTDPRRHGPDLLPALDTADALRKGHRLMTALPVPLAHESARPCDPMEAS
;
A
#
# COMPACT_ATOMS: atom_id res chain seq x y z
N ARG A 1 24.73 -1.07 -4.12
CA ARG A 1 24.89 0.25 -4.79
C ARG A 1 26.15 0.20 -5.64
N ARG A 2 26.07 0.37 -6.98
CA ARG A 2 27.28 0.60 -7.79
C ARG A 2 27.80 2.02 -7.50
N ARG A 3 29.11 2.18 -7.34
CA ARG A 3 29.75 3.50 -7.26
C ARG A 3 29.45 4.27 -8.55
N GLY A 4 28.94 5.50 -8.43
CA GLY A 4 28.66 6.39 -9.57
C GLY A 4 27.21 6.38 -10.11
N ALA A 5 26.27 5.72 -9.44
CA ALA A 5 24.85 5.85 -9.81
C ALA A 5 24.34 7.26 -9.47
N ASP A 6 23.62 7.88 -10.41
CA ASP A 6 22.94 9.15 -10.20
C ASP A 6 22.00 9.06 -8.97
N PRO A 7 22.20 9.89 -7.93
CA PRO A 7 21.35 9.93 -6.76
C PRO A 7 19.86 10.13 -7.08
N ASN A 8 19.55 10.88 -8.15
CA ASN A 8 18.17 11.11 -8.57
C ASN A 8 17.57 9.84 -9.15
N ALA A 9 18.27 9.15 -10.05
CA ALA A 9 17.83 7.86 -10.58
C ALA A 9 17.61 6.79 -9.49
N LEU A 10 18.43 6.77 -8.44
CA LEU A 10 18.22 5.88 -7.28
C LEU A 10 16.98 6.27 -6.48
N THR A 11 16.70 7.56 -6.35
CA THR A 11 15.52 8.09 -5.64
C THR A 11 14.25 7.76 -6.42
N ASP A 12 14.24 7.97 -7.74
CA ASP A 12 13.12 7.63 -8.62
C ASP A 12 12.82 6.12 -8.59
N ALA A 13 13.86 5.29 -8.55
CA ALA A 13 13.70 3.84 -8.43
C ALA A 13 13.12 3.43 -7.07
N ALA A 14 13.58 4.06 -5.98
CA ALA A 14 13.06 3.81 -4.64
C ALA A 14 11.59 4.27 -4.51
N GLU A 15 11.25 5.44 -5.06
CA GLU A 15 9.87 5.94 -5.10
C GLU A 15 8.96 4.98 -5.86
N ARG A 16 9.36 4.56 -7.07
CA ARG A 16 8.61 3.58 -7.86
C ARG A 16 8.40 2.27 -7.12
N HIS A 17 9.44 1.78 -6.45
CA HIS A 17 9.35 0.55 -5.66
C HIS A 17 8.39 0.72 -4.48
N ALA A 18 8.40 1.86 -3.81
CA ALA A 18 7.49 2.15 -2.71
C ALA A 18 6.02 2.12 -3.17
N TRP A 19 5.71 2.71 -4.32
CA TRP A 19 4.35 2.66 -4.89
C TRP A 19 3.90 1.24 -5.24
N LEU A 20 4.77 0.44 -5.87
CA LEU A 20 4.47 -0.96 -6.20
C LEU A 20 4.31 -1.83 -4.94
N HIS A 21 5.17 -1.62 -3.94
CA HIS A 21 5.08 -2.32 -2.67
C HIS A 21 3.77 -1.99 -1.93
N ALA A 22 3.37 -0.71 -1.93
CA ALA A 22 2.07 -0.30 -1.37
C ALA A 22 0.90 -0.97 -2.10
N ALA A 23 0.95 -1.06 -3.44
CA ALA A 23 -0.08 -1.72 -4.23
C ALA A 23 -0.19 -3.21 -3.87
N ALA A 24 0.95 -3.92 -3.77
CA ALA A 24 0.98 -5.31 -3.34
C ALA A 24 0.43 -5.49 -1.92
N ALA A 25 0.79 -4.61 -0.98
CA ALA A 25 0.26 -4.63 0.38
C ALA A 25 -1.27 -4.45 0.41
N CYS A 26 -1.84 -3.58 -0.43
CA CYS A 26 -3.29 -3.43 -0.54
C CYS A 26 -3.98 -4.71 -1.05
N VAL A 27 -3.39 -5.42 -2.02
CA VAL A 27 -3.90 -6.71 -2.49
C VAL A 27 -3.84 -7.76 -1.39
N HIS A 28 -2.73 -7.86 -0.66
CA HIS A 28 -2.60 -8.79 0.47
C HIS A 28 -3.59 -8.48 1.58
N LEU A 29 -3.78 -7.19 1.92
CA LEU A 29 -4.75 -6.74 2.90
C LEU A 29 -6.17 -7.19 2.52
N TRP A 30 -6.58 -6.93 1.28
CA TRP A 30 -7.89 -7.36 0.78
C TRP A 30 -8.03 -8.89 0.82
N TRP A 31 -7.04 -9.62 0.29
CA TRP A 31 -7.09 -11.08 0.22
C TRP A 31 -7.26 -11.73 1.60
N ALA A 32 -6.51 -11.26 2.60
CA ALA A 32 -6.55 -11.78 3.96
C ALA A 32 -7.81 -11.38 4.76
N ASN A 33 -8.53 -10.34 4.31
CA ASN A 33 -9.68 -9.78 5.03
C ASN A 33 -10.98 -9.81 4.20
N ARG A 34 -11.04 -10.60 3.12
CA ARG A 34 -12.20 -10.65 2.22
C ARG A 34 -13.52 -11.04 2.91
N GLN A 35 -13.46 -11.72 4.04
CA GLN A 35 -14.60 -12.10 4.88
C GLN A 35 -15.10 -10.96 5.80
N ARG A 36 -14.39 -9.83 5.86
CA ARG A 36 -14.70 -8.70 6.74
C ARG A 36 -15.24 -7.53 5.92
N SER A 37 -16.18 -6.78 6.49
CA SER A 37 -16.55 -5.47 5.98
C SER A 37 -15.38 -4.50 6.18
N LEU A 38 -14.68 -4.19 5.09
CA LEU A 38 -13.63 -3.17 5.08
C LEU A 38 -14.24 -1.84 4.65
N TYR A 39 -13.90 -0.78 5.38
CA TYR A 39 -14.30 0.60 5.09
C TYR A 39 -15.82 0.84 4.95
N GLY A 40 -16.64 0.00 5.58
CA GLY A 40 -18.11 0.13 5.55
C GLY A 40 -18.79 -0.44 4.30
N GLY A 41 -18.04 -1.09 3.40
CA GLY A 41 -18.61 -1.86 2.29
C GLY A 41 -18.94 -3.30 2.68
N GLU A 42 -19.57 -4.05 1.77
CA GLU A 42 -19.84 -5.47 1.96
C GLU A 42 -18.54 -6.29 2.11
N PRO A 43 -18.57 -7.44 2.83
CA PRO A 43 -17.47 -8.38 2.82
C PRO A 43 -17.00 -8.71 1.39
N GLY A 44 -15.71 -8.51 1.14
CA GLY A 44 -15.09 -8.80 -0.16
C GLY A 44 -15.19 -7.68 -1.18
N ALA A 45 -15.86 -6.57 -0.86
CA ALA A 45 -15.93 -5.40 -1.75
C ALA A 45 -14.52 -4.94 -2.18
N SER A 46 -14.33 -4.83 -3.50
CA SER A 46 -13.06 -4.50 -4.13
C SER A 46 -13.05 -3.12 -4.81
N GLY A 47 -14.16 -2.37 -4.75
CA GLY A 47 -14.26 -1.05 -5.39
C GLY A 47 -13.19 -0.06 -4.90
N TRP A 48 -12.97 0.00 -3.59
CA TRP A 48 -11.88 0.79 -2.98
C TRP A 48 -10.50 0.28 -3.44
N LEU A 49 -10.31 -1.03 -3.53
CA LEU A 49 -9.05 -1.64 -3.94
C LEU A 49 -8.73 -1.25 -5.39
N ARG A 50 -9.73 -1.30 -6.29
CA ARG A 50 -9.56 -0.88 -7.68
C ARG A 50 -9.11 0.58 -7.78
N ALA A 51 -9.75 1.48 -7.02
CA ALA A 51 -9.40 2.91 -7.02
C ALA A 51 -7.97 3.14 -6.48
N VAL A 52 -7.61 2.47 -5.38
CA VAL A 52 -6.26 2.56 -4.80
C VAL A 52 -5.20 1.99 -5.73
N LEU A 53 -5.45 0.84 -6.36
CA LEU A 53 -4.51 0.24 -7.32
C LEU A 53 -4.31 1.12 -8.55
N SER A 54 -5.38 1.69 -9.12
CA SER A 54 -5.28 2.62 -10.24
C SER A 54 -4.38 3.81 -9.88
N PHE A 55 -4.62 4.43 -8.73
CA PHE A 55 -3.79 5.54 -8.23
C PHE A 55 -2.31 5.16 -8.05
N LEU A 56 -2.03 4.04 -7.38
CA LEU A 56 -0.66 3.63 -7.05
C LEU A 56 0.14 3.19 -8.28
N LEU A 57 -0.51 2.51 -9.23
CA LEU A 57 0.12 2.09 -10.48
C LEU A 57 0.40 3.28 -11.39
N ASP A 58 -0.49 4.27 -11.46
CA ASP A 58 -0.23 5.53 -12.17
C ASP A 58 0.99 6.26 -11.58
N ARG A 59 1.08 6.36 -10.25
CA ARG A 59 2.24 6.95 -9.58
C ARG A 59 3.52 6.17 -9.88
N ALA A 60 3.47 4.84 -9.87
CA ALA A 60 4.62 4.00 -10.23
C ALA A 60 5.03 4.15 -11.71
N ALA A 61 4.08 4.45 -12.60
CA ALA A 61 4.34 4.74 -14.01
C ALA A 61 4.91 6.16 -14.23
N GLY A 62 4.84 7.05 -13.22
CA GLY A 62 5.20 8.46 -13.35
C GLY A 62 4.09 9.33 -13.92
N THR A 63 2.86 8.81 -13.98
CA THR A 63 1.67 9.53 -14.44
C THR A 63 1.02 10.27 -13.26
N ASP A 64 0.47 11.46 -13.51
CA ASP A 64 -0.36 12.14 -12.52
C ASP A 64 -1.72 11.43 -12.40
N PRO A 65 -2.02 10.76 -11.27
CA PRO A 65 -3.25 10.00 -11.09
C PRO A 65 -4.51 10.88 -11.09
N ARG A 66 -4.36 12.20 -10.89
CA ARG A 66 -5.49 13.15 -10.95
C ARG A 66 -6.10 13.26 -12.36
N ARG A 67 -5.45 12.69 -13.38
CA ARG A 67 -5.96 12.68 -14.75
C ARG A 67 -7.00 11.57 -15.01
N HIS A 68 -7.14 10.59 -14.11
CA HIS A 68 -8.10 9.48 -14.24
C HIS A 68 -9.22 9.54 -13.19
N GLY A 69 -9.89 10.71 -13.11
CA GLY A 69 -10.96 10.98 -12.15
C GLY A 69 -12.04 9.88 -12.00
N PRO A 70 -12.54 9.26 -13.09
CA PRO A 70 -13.55 8.20 -12.98
C PRO A 70 -13.13 6.98 -12.16
N ASP A 71 -11.85 6.58 -12.24
CA ASP A 71 -11.34 5.40 -11.52
C ASP A 71 -11.18 5.66 -10.02
N LEU A 72 -11.11 6.93 -9.63
CA LEU A 72 -10.94 7.37 -8.25
C LEU A 72 -12.28 7.57 -7.52
N LEU A 73 -13.40 7.67 -8.24
CA LEU A 73 -14.73 7.87 -7.63
C LEU A 73 -15.09 6.83 -6.56
N PRO A 74 -14.79 5.52 -6.70
CA PRO A 74 -15.09 4.55 -5.64
C PRO A 74 -14.35 4.81 -4.32
N ALA A 75 -13.19 5.48 -4.34
CA ALA A 75 -12.50 5.89 -3.12
C ALA A 75 -13.24 7.03 -2.42
N LEU A 76 -13.90 7.91 -3.18
CA LEU A 76 -14.75 8.96 -2.63
C LEU A 76 -16.00 8.37 -1.97
N ASP A 77 -16.65 7.39 -2.59
CA ASP A 77 -17.79 6.68 -1.99
C ASP A 77 -17.40 6.03 -0.65
N THR A 78 -16.20 5.46 -0.60
CA THR A 78 -15.63 4.87 0.61
C THR A 78 -15.38 5.91 1.70
N ALA A 79 -14.79 7.06 1.34
CA ALA A 79 -14.56 8.16 2.27
C ALA A 79 -15.88 8.75 2.79
N ASP A 80 -16.90 8.85 1.94
CA ASP A 80 -18.23 9.32 2.31
C ASP A 80 -18.94 8.35 3.26
N ALA A 81 -18.85 7.03 3.01
CA ALA A 81 -19.39 6.01 3.91
C ALA A 81 -18.75 6.06 5.30
N LEU A 82 -17.43 6.25 5.37
CA LEU A 82 -16.71 6.39 6.64
C LEU A 82 -17.08 7.68 7.38
N ARG A 83 -17.22 8.79 6.66
CA ARG A 83 -17.72 10.07 7.20
C ARG A 83 -19.11 9.90 7.80
N LYS A 84 -20.06 9.33 7.04
CA LYS A 84 -21.44 9.07 7.49
C LYS A 84 -21.50 8.10 8.68
N GLY A 85 -20.57 7.15 8.73
CA GLY A 85 -20.43 6.21 9.85
C GLY A 85 -19.66 6.75 11.06
N HIS A 86 -19.35 8.05 11.12
CA HIS A 86 -18.55 8.69 12.18
C HIS A 86 -17.20 7.98 12.45
N ARG A 87 -16.58 7.42 11.41
CA ARG A 87 -15.29 6.73 11.54
C ARG A 87 -14.14 7.65 11.18
N LEU A 88 -13.18 7.77 12.09
CA LEU A 88 -11.93 8.51 11.88
C LEU A 88 -10.98 7.70 11.01
N MET A 89 -10.47 8.31 9.94
CA MET A 89 -9.27 7.84 9.25
C MET A 89 -8.06 8.50 9.91
N THR A 90 -7.13 7.71 10.40
CA THR A 90 -5.85 8.22 10.89
C THR A 90 -4.72 7.36 10.34
N ALA A 91 -3.69 8.02 9.80
CA ALA A 91 -2.41 7.40 9.49
C ALA A 91 -1.54 7.52 10.76
N LEU A 92 -1.69 6.57 11.67
CA LEU A 92 -0.81 6.51 12.84
C LEU A 92 0.52 5.89 12.41
N PRO A 93 1.66 6.49 12.77
CA PRO A 93 2.95 5.83 12.59
C PRO A 93 2.93 4.52 13.39
N VAL A 94 3.24 3.41 12.72
CA VAL A 94 3.41 2.10 13.37
C VAL A 94 4.90 1.76 13.44
N PRO A 95 5.37 1.13 14.54
CA PRO A 95 6.73 0.61 14.60
C PRO A 95 6.96 -0.36 13.45
N LEU A 96 8.08 -0.21 12.75
CA LEU A 96 8.50 -1.22 11.77
C LEU A 96 8.80 -2.52 12.51
N ALA A 97 8.42 -3.66 11.94
CA ALA A 97 8.87 -4.95 12.45
C ALA A 97 10.40 -4.95 12.44
N HIS A 98 11.01 -5.15 13.61
CA HIS A 98 12.44 -5.41 13.66
C HIS A 98 12.71 -6.69 12.86
N GLU A 99 13.79 -6.70 12.07
CA GLU A 99 14.36 -7.95 11.58
C GLU A 99 14.50 -8.86 12.81
N SER A 100 13.66 -9.89 12.89
CA SER A 100 13.86 -10.96 13.84
C SER A 100 15.25 -11.50 13.53
N ALA A 101 16.20 -11.20 14.40
CA ALA A 101 17.56 -11.72 14.32
C ALA A 101 17.42 -13.20 14.00
N ARG A 102 18.00 -13.62 12.87
CA ARG A 102 18.15 -15.05 12.58
C ARG A 102 18.68 -15.69 13.86
N PRO A 103 18.10 -16.81 14.34
CA PRO A 103 18.72 -17.56 15.42
C PRO A 103 20.18 -17.77 15.02
N CYS A 104 21.10 -17.26 15.83
CA CYS A 104 22.50 -17.61 15.72
C CYS A 104 22.53 -19.09 16.07
N ASP A 105 22.60 -19.96 15.05
CA ASP A 105 22.84 -21.38 15.27
C ASP A 105 24.13 -21.47 16.09
N PRO A 106 24.10 -22.00 17.32
CA PRO A 106 25.33 -22.35 18.01
C PRO A 106 25.88 -23.54 17.24
N MET A 107 26.83 -23.28 16.35
CA MET A 107 27.60 -24.35 15.72
C MET A 107 28.38 -25.04 16.85
N GLU A 108 27.90 -26.23 17.22
CA GLU A 108 28.54 -27.11 18.20
C GLU A 108 30.01 -27.27 17.86
N ALA A 109 30.87 -26.89 18.81
CA ALA A 109 32.24 -27.33 18.83
C ALA A 109 32.25 -28.79 19.33
N SER A 110 32.60 -29.73 18.46
CA SER A 110 33.15 -31.04 18.81
C SER A 110 34.06 -31.50 17.69
#